data_AF-A0A7L2TUV4-F1
#
_entry.id   AF-A0A7L2TUV4-F1
#
_cell.length_a   1.000
_cell.length_b   1.000
_cell.length_c   1.000
_cell.angle_alpha   90.00
_cell.angle_beta   90.00
_cell.angle_gamma   90.00
#
_symmetry.space_group_name_H-M   'P 1'
#
loop_
_entity.id
_entity.type
_entity.pdbx_description
1 polymer ?
#
loop_
_entity_poly.entity_id
_entity_poly.type
_entity_poly.pdbx_seq_one_letter_code
_entity_poly.pdbx_strand_id
1 'polypeptide(L)'
;HIYSASWGPEDDGKTVDGPARLAEEAFFRGVSQGRGGLGSIFVWASGNGGREHDSCNCDGYTNSIYTLSISSTTQYGNVPWYSEACSSTLATTYSSGNQNEKQIVTTDLRQKCTELHTGTSASAPLAAGIIALALEANKNLTWRDMQHLVVQTSKPAHLNANDWVTNGVGRKVSHSYGYGLLDAGAMVSLAKNWTTVGPQRKCVIDILAEPRDIGKRLEVRRKVDACLGKANYISRLEHAQARLTLSYNRRGDLAIHLVSPMGTRSTLLAARPHDFSADGFNDWAFMTTHSWDEDPSGEWVLEIENTSDANNYGTLTKFTLVLYGTATDSPSLSNQLESSGCKTLTPSQTCVVCEEGYYLHQKSCLKHCPPGFAPGVQSTHYNLENSVEPITPHLCLPCHPSCATCAGPGPNQCLTCPAHSHFSSLDLSCSHQTQSSRASPALADGEAPAEAPPPVNLPVLIASLSCILIVIIFVTIFLVLQARSGFSLRGVKVYALDSGIISYKGLPSDIWQEEGPSESDGEDYEAHSERTAFIRDQSAL
;
A
#
# COMPACT_ATOMS: atom_id res chain seq x y z
N HIS A 1 -12.51 -10.15 -1.64
CA HIS A 1 -11.45 -9.47 -0.88
C HIS A 1 -10.43 -8.86 -1.83
N ILE A 2 -9.82 -9.70 -2.67
CA ILE A 2 -8.79 -9.33 -3.63
C ILE A 2 -9.29 -9.67 -5.04
N TYR A 3 -8.99 -8.83 -6.00
CA TYR A 3 -9.21 -9.05 -7.43
C TYR A 3 -7.84 -9.08 -8.10
N SER A 4 -7.57 -10.08 -8.93
CA SER A 4 -6.33 -10.19 -9.69
C SER A 4 -6.66 -10.08 -11.17
N ALA A 5 -6.04 -9.13 -11.86
CA ALA A 5 -6.26 -8.86 -13.27
C ALA A 5 -4.94 -8.63 -13.99
N SER A 6 -4.95 -8.89 -15.30
CA SER A 6 -3.79 -8.74 -16.18
C SER A 6 -4.22 -8.36 -17.60
N TRP A 7 -5.34 -7.66 -17.70
CA TRP A 7 -5.88 -7.10 -18.93
C TRP A 7 -5.74 -5.58 -18.86
N GLY A 8 -5.73 -4.95 -20.02
CA GLY A 8 -5.53 -3.52 -20.19
C GLY A 8 -5.69 -3.18 -21.67
N PRO A 9 -5.17 -2.02 -22.10
CA PRO A 9 -4.98 -1.71 -23.52
C PRO A 9 -4.04 -2.72 -24.19
N GLU A 10 -3.93 -2.63 -25.52
CA GLU A 10 -2.96 -3.44 -26.26
C GLU A 10 -1.52 -3.01 -25.89
N ASP A 11 -0.67 -3.98 -25.59
CA ASP A 11 0.75 -3.79 -25.20
C ASP A 11 1.65 -3.56 -26.44
N ASP A 12 1.27 -2.62 -27.30
CA ASP A 12 1.84 -2.40 -28.63
C ASP A 12 2.83 -1.23 -28.73
N GLY A 13 3.17 -0.60 -27.60
CA GLY A 13 4.10 0.52 -27.58
C GLY A 13 3.57 1.81 -28.21
N LYS A 14 2.27 1.89 -28.51
CA LYS A 14 1.65 3.07 -29.15
C LYS A 14 0.33 3.48 -28.54
N THR A 15 -0.39 2.57 -27.92
CA THR A 15 -1.71 2.83 -27.33
C THR A 15 -1.60 3.68 -26.06
N VAL A 16 -2.58 4.56 -25.84
CA VAL A 16 -2.79 5.28 -24.59
C VAL A 16 -4.27 5.17 -24.29
N ASP A 17 -4.65 4.34 -23.32
CA ASP A 17 -6.05 4.10 -22.99
C ASP A 17 -6.18 3.60 -21.54
N GLY A 18 -7.39 3.64 -20.99
CA GLY A 18 -7.62 3.31 -19.60
C GLY A 18 -9.09 3.08 -19.26
N PRO A 19 -9.43 2.98 -17.96
CA PRO A 19 -10.80 2.76 -17.55
C PRO A 19 -11.70 3.93 -17.99
N ALA A 20 -12.68 3.61 -18.84
CA ALA A 20 -13.79 4.52 -19.10
C ALA A 20 -14.62 4.77 -17.83
N ARG A 21 -15.55 5.74 -17.89
CA ARG A 21 -16.32 6.23 -16.73
C ARG A 21 -16.86 5.15 -15.79
N LEU A 22 -17.50 4.10 -16.32
CA LEU A 22 -18.10 3.06 -15.48
C LEU A 22 -17.07 2.18 -14.76
N ALA A 23 -15.93 1.90 -15.41
CA ALA A 23 -14.85 1.13 -14.80
C ALA A 23 -14.14 1.96 -13.72
N GLU A 24 -13.92 3.25 -13.96
CA GLU A 24 -13.35 4.18 -12.96
C GLU A 24 -14.28 4.33 -11.74
N GLU A 25 -15.59 4.48 -11.96
CA GLU A 25 -16.58 4.49 -10.88
C GLU A 25 -16.60 3.15 -10.11
N ALA A 26 -16.39 2.03 -10.80
CA ALA A 26 -16.29 0.71 -10.16
C ALA A 26 -15.03 0.57 -9.31
N PHE A 27 -13.88 1.06 -9.75
CA PHE A 27 -12.66 1.13 -8.94
C PHE A 27 -12.88 1.98 -7.69
N PHE A 28 -13.37 3.20 -7.86
CA PHE A 28 -13.63 4.11 -6.75
C PHE A 28 -14.61 3.52 -5.74
N ARG A 29 -15.74 2.95 -6.20
CA ARG A 29 -16.71 2.27 -5.33
C ARG A 29 -16.08 1.05 -4.66
N GLY A 30 -15.25 0.30 -5.37
CA GLY A 30 -14.52 -0.86 -4.86
C GLY A 30 -13.62 -0.50 -3.69
N VAL A 31 -12.75 0.50 -3.84
CA VAL A 31 -11.83 0.93 -2.77
C VAL A 31 -12.53 1.68 -1.63
N SER A 32 -13.71 2.26 -1.88
CA SER A 32 -14.45 3.03 -0.87
C SER A 32 -15.43 2.19 -0.04
N GLN A 33 -16.15 1.25 -0.68
CA GLN A 33 -17.26 0.51 -0.07
C GLN A 33 -16.99 -1.00 0.04
N GLY A 34 -16.04 -1.51 -0.75
CA GLY A 34 -15.65 -2.91 -0.73
C GLY A 34 -15.12 -3.34 0.65
N ARG A 35 -15.23 -4.63 0.96
CA ARG A 35 -14.76 -5.21 2.25
C ARG A 35 -15.28 -4.45 3.49
N GLY A 36 -16.55 -4.04 3.47
CA GLY A 36 -17.15 -3.32 4.60
C GLY A 36 -16.55 -1.94 4.86
N GLY A 37 -16.09 -1.25 3.81
CA GLY A 37 -15.45 0.06 3.90
C GLY A 37 -13.92 0.04 4.02
N LEU A 38 -13.29 -1.13 4.14
CA LEU A 38 -11.83 -1.27 4.11
C LEU A 38 -11.24 -1.08 2.70
N GLY A 39 -12.08 -1.29 1.68
CA GLY A 39 -11.72 -1.20 0.27
C GLY A 39 -11.27 -2.54 -0.31
N SER A 40 -11.82 -2.86 -1.49
CA SER A 40 -11.34 -3.94 -2.35
C SER A 40 -9.88 -3.71 -2.72
N ILE A 41 -9.08 -4.78 -2.78
CA ILE A 41 -7.71 -4.73 -3.26
C ILE A 41 -7.68 -5.22 -4.70
N PHE A 42 -7.26 -4.36 -5.62
CA PHE A 42 -7.11 -4.69 -7.04
C PHE A 42 -5.63 -4.88 -7.34
N VAL A 43 -5.21 -6.10 -7.67
CA VAL A 43 -3.83 -6.42 -8.07
C VAL A 43 -3.79 -6.47 -9.59
N TRP A 44 -2.82 -5.80 -10.18
CA TRP A 44 -2.72 -5.64 -11.64
C TRP A 44 -1.34 -6.03 -12.15
N ALA A 45 -1.27 -6.73 -13.27
CA ALA A 45 -0.03 -6.92 -14.00
C ALA A 45 0.33 -5.62 -14.73
N SER A 46 1.62 -5.27 -14.77
CA SER A 46 2.08 -4.01 -15.39
C SER A 46 2.23 -4.04 -16.91
N GLY A 47 1.74 -5.07 -17.61
CA GLY A 47 1.84 -5.19 -19.09
C GLY A 47 2.98 -6.08 -19.61
N ASN A 48 2.93 -6.48 -20.87
CA ASN A 48 3.87 -7.38 -21.56
C ASN A 48 4.53 -6.75 -22.82
N GLY A 49 4.43 -5.43 -22.99
CA GLY A 49 4.87 -4.66 -24.15
C GLY A 49 6.35 -4.30 -24.17
N GLY A 50 7.19 -4.90 -23.31
CA GLY A 50 8.61 -4.57 -23.22
C GLY A 50 9.38 -4.73 -24.55
N ARG A 51 8.98 -5.70 -25.39
CA ARG A 51 9.55 -5.90 -26.74
C ARG A 51 9.22 -4.75 -27.69
N GLU A 52 8.03 -4.17 -27.54
CA GLU A 52 7.55 -3.05 -28.33
C GLU A 52 7.94 -1.71 -27.68
N HIS A 53 8.82 -1.74 -26.67
CA HIS A 53 9.25 -0.57 -25.92
C HIS A 53 8.08 0.24 -25.34
N ASP A 54 7.06 -0.45 -24.84
CA ASP A 54 5.94 0.20 -24.18
C ASP A 54 6.30 0.72 -22.77
N SER A 55 5.45 1.63 -22.27
CA SER A 55 5.63 2.30 -20.99
C SER A 55 4.28 2.29 -20.25
N CYS A 56 4.19 1.45 -19.22
CA CYS A 56 2.94 1.13 -18.53
C CYS A 56 2.17 2.31 -17.89
N ASN A 57 2.75 3.50 -17.78
CA ASN A 57 1.97 4.70 -17.45
C ASN A 57 0.98 5.13 -18.57
N CYS A 58 1.08 4.54 -19.76
CA CYS A 58 0.13 4.68 -20.86
C CYS A 58 -1.06 3.70 -20.76
N ASP A 59 -1.00 2.73 -19.84
CA ASP A 59 -2.13 1.90 -19.43
C ASP A 59 -2.78 2.53 -18.18
N GLY A 60 -3.99 3.08 -18.34
CA GLY A 60 -4.73 3.71 -17.25
C GLY A 60 -5.21 2.76 -16.15
N TYR A 61 -5.22 1.44 -16.38
CA TYR A 61 -5.55 0.44 -15.36
C TYR A 61 -4.38 0.22 -14.40
N THR A 62 -3.17 -0.05 -14.91
CA THR A 62 -1.98 -0.21 -14.06
C THR A 62 -1.47 1.13 -13.50
N ASN A 63 -1.71 2.25 -14.20
CA ASN A 63 -1.37 3.60 -13.74
C ASN A 63 -2.36 4.16 -12.68
N SER A 64 -3.47 3.47 -12.41
CA SER A 64 -4.45 3.90 -11.40
C SER A 64 -3.89 3.83 -9.98
N ILE A 65 -4.22 4.79 -9.12
CA ILE A 65 -3.85 4.71 -7.70
C ILE A 65 -4.60 3.57 -6.97
N TYR A 66 -5.72 3.11 -7.52
CA TYR A 66 -6.59 2.10 -6.91
C TYR A 66 -6.09 0.68 -7.17
N THR A 67 -5.19 0.51 -8.12
CA THR A 67 -4.57 -0.77 -8.44
C THR A 67 -3.20 -0.88 -7.78
N LEU A 68 -2.85 -2.10 -7.38
CA LEU A 68 -1.56 -2.49 -6.85
C LEU A 68 -0.81 -3.18 -7.98
N SER A 69 -0.06 -2.38 -8.74
CA SER A 69 0.61 -2.79 -9.97
C SER A 69 1.90 -3.55 -9.69
N ILE A 70 2.03 -4.71 -10.35
CA ILE A 70 3.08 -5.70 -10.13
C ILE A 70 3.79 -6.00 -11.45
N SER A 71 5.10 -5.80 -11.46
CA SER A 71 5.99 -6.18 -12.55
C SER A 71 6.61 -7.57 -12.32
N SER A 72 7.53 -7.99 -13.19
CA SER A 72 8.14 -9.31 -13.14
C SER A 72 9.65 -9.27 -13.02
N THR A 73 10.22 -10.28 -12.36
CA THR A 73 11.63 -10.62 -12.46
C THR A 73 11.80 -12.05 -12.96
N THR A 74 12.88 -12.29 -13.68
CA THR A 74 13.28 -13.65 -14.06
C THR A 74 13.85 -14.41 -12.85
N GLN A 75 14.08 -15.71 -13.01
CA GLN A 75 14.70 -16.56 -11.97
C GLN A 75 16.07 -16.04 -11.52
N TYR A 76 16.88 -15.50 -12.43
CA TYR A 76 18.20 -14.95 -12.12
C TYR A 76 18.18 -13.49 -11.68
N GLY A 77 16.99 -12.93 -11.43
CA GLY A 77 16.85 -11.57 -10.94
C GLY A 77 17.01 -10.50 -12.01
N ASN A 78 16.81 -10.82 -13.30
CA ASN A 78 16.93 -9.84 -14.39
C ASN A 78 15.54 -9.32 -14.81
N VAL A 79 15.52 -8.19 -15.52
CA VAL A 79 14.29 -7.64 -16.11
C VAL A 79 13.91 -8.52 -17.30
N PRO A 80 12.73 -9.18 -17.31
CA PRO A 80 12.31 -10.00 -18.43
C PRO A 80 12.06 -9.17 -19.69
N TRP A 81 12.24 -9.78 -20.86
CA TRP A 81 12.12 -9.11 -22.17
C TRP A 81 10.74 -8.49 -22.46
N TYR A 82 9.69 -8.98 -21.80
CA TYR A 82 8.32 -8.48 -21.94
C TYR A 82 7.96 -7.41 -20.90
N SER A 83 8.78 -7.18 -19.87
CA SER A 83 8.39 -6.28 -18.78
C SER A 83 8.40 -4.83 -19.24
N GLU A 84 7.34 -4.10 -18.89
CA GLU A 84 7.27 -2.65 -19.07
C GLU A 84 7.75 -1.92 -17.82
N ALA A 85 8.45 -0.81 -18.02
CA ALA A 85 8.94 0.04 -16.94
C ALA A 85 8.09 1.31 -16.84
N CYS A 86 7.64 1.66 -15.64
CA CYS A 86 6.95 2.92 -15.39
C CYS A 86 6.96 3.27 -13.90
N SER A 87 6.68 4.53 -13.60
CA SER A 87 6.71 5.03 -12.22
C SER A 87 5.51 4.62 -11.36
N SER A 88 4.48 4.00 -11.94
CA SER A 88 3.27 3.55 -11.23
C SER A 88 3.39 2.16 -10.61
N THR A 89 4.33 1.34 -11.06
CA THR A 89 4.60 0.01 -10.47
C THR A 89 4.96 0.13 -8.99
N LEU A 90 4.37 -0.72 -8.14
CA LEU A 90 4.68 -0.75 -6.71
C LEU A 90 5.75 -1.78 -6.36
N ALA A 91 5.68 -2.98 -6.94
CA ALA A 91 6.57 -4.07 -6.59
C ALA A 91 6.64 -5.14 -7.69
N THR A 92 7.35 -6.22 -7.40
CA THR A 92 7.66 -7.30 -8.34
C THR A 92 7.44 -8.67 -7.72
N THR A 93 7.09 -9.66 -8.55
CA THR A 93 7.21 -11.08 -8.22
C THR A 93 7.95 -11.83 -9.32
N TYR A 94 8.32 -13.09 -9.06
CA TYR A 94 8.91 -13.94 -10.09
C TYR A 94 7.90 -14.28 -11.19
N SER A 95 8.41 -14.42 -12.40
CA SER A 95 7.71 -15.02 -13.54
C SER A 95 8.73 -15.73 -14.45
N SER A 96 8.43 -15.85 -15.74
CA SER A 96 9.30 -16.43 -16.75
C SER A 96 10.51 -15.56 -17.11
N GLY A 97 11.52 -16.18 -17.72
CA GLY A 97 12.69 -15.51 -18.27
C GLY A 97 13.10 -16.08 -19.62
N ASN A 98 14.41 -16.20 -19.83
CA ASN A 98 14.95 -16.89 -21.02
C ASN A 98 14.71 -18.41 -20.95
N GLN A 99 15.07 -19.14 -22.01
CA GLN A 99 14.85 -20.60 -22.10
C GLN A 99 15.61 -21.42 -21.04
N ASN A 100 16.66 -20.85 -20.43
CA ASN A 100 17.46 -21.51 -19.40
C ASN A 100 16.90 -21.27 -17.98
N GLU A 101 15.96 -20.34 -17.85
CA GLU A 101 15.29 -19.99 -16.60
C GLU A 101 13.96 -20.74 -16.47
N LYS A 102 13.59 -21.05 -15.24
CA LYS A 102 12.30 -21.66 -14.94
C LYS A 102 11.15 -20.68 -15.18
N GLN A 103 9.97 -21.24 -15.36
CA GLN A 103 8.70 -20.53 -15.56
C GLN A 103 7.74 -20.88 -14.41
N ILE A 104 6.49 -20.38 -14.48
CA ILE A 104 5.50 -20.59 -13.42
C ILE A 104 4.80 -21.94 -13.60
N VAL A 105 4.79 -22.74 -12.54
CA VAL A 105 4.10 -24.03 -12.45
C VAL A 105 2.73 -23.82 -11.80
N THR A 106 1.66 -24.22 -12.49
CA THR A 106 0.29 -24.04 -12.00
C THR A 106 -0.70 -24.98 -12.67
N THR A 107 -1.96 -24.98 -12.21
CA THR A 107 -3.06 -25.71 -12.85
C THR A 107 -3.36 -25.18 -14.25
N ASP A 108 -3.76 -26.07 -15.14
CA ASP A 108 -4.12 -25.75 -16.52
C ASP A 108 -5.47 -26.36 -16.91
N LEU A 109 -6.04 -25.89 -18.02
CA LEU A 109 -7.27 -26.39 -18.60
C LEU A 109 -7.23 -27.91 -18.77
N ARG A 110 -8.42 -28.53 -18.75
CA ARG A 110 -8.58 -29.98 -18.93
C ARG A 110 -7.86 -30.80 -17.86
N GLN A 111 -7.86 -30.30 -16.61
CA GLN A 111 -7.29 -30.96 -15.43
C GLN A 111 -5.78 -31.27 -15.57
N LYS A 112 -5.05 -30.39 -16.27
CA LYS A 112 -3.61 -30.53 -16.46
C LYS A 112 -2.82 -29.68 -15.47
N CYS A 113 -1.52 -29.89 -15.46
CA CYS A 113 -0.54 -29.01 -14.85
C CYS A 113 0.30 -28.40 -15.98
N THR A 114 0.49 -27.08 -15.96
CA THR A 114 1.42 -26.40 -16.86
C THR A 114 2.67 -26.01 -16.07
N GLU A 115 3.82 -26.18 -16.69
CA GLU A 115 5.11 -25.66 -16.20
C GLU A 115 5.57 -24.46 -17.05
N LEU A 116 4.70 -23.97 -17.94
CA LEU A 116 5.03 -23.01 -19.00
C LEU A 116 4.21 -21.73 -18.92
N HIS A 117 3.66 -21.37 -17.76
CA HIS A 117 2.95 -20.10 -17.61
C HIS A 117 3.95 -18.94 -17.53
N THR A 118 3.70 -17.86 -18.29
CA THR A 118 4.65 -16.77 -18.57
C THR A 118 4.01 -15.38 -18.50
N GLY A 119 4.84 -14.33 -18.59
CA GLY A 119 4.40 -12.93 -18.65
C GLY A 119 4.16 -12.30 -17.29
N THR A 120 3.93 -10.99 -17.27
CA THR A 120 3.51 -10.26 -16.06
C THR A 120 2.16 -10.75 -15.53
N SER A 121 1.34 -11.32 -16.40
CA SER A 121 0.08 -11.99 -16.06
C SER A 121 0.25 -13.15 -15.07
N ALA A 122 1.43 -13.79 -15.01
CA ALA A 122 1.74 -14.82 -14.02
C ALA A 122 2.25 -14.25 -12.69
N SER A 123 2.72 -13.00 -12.67
CA SER A 123 3.20 -12.30 -11.47
C SER A 123 2.06 -11.77 -10.60
N ALA A 124 1.06 -11.12 -11.19
CA ALA A 124 -0.07 -10.55 -10.44
C ALA A 124 -0.81 -11.58 -9.53
N PRO A 125 -1.07 -12.84 -9.97
CA PRO A 125 -1.67 -13.86 -9.11
C PRO A 125 -0.78 -14.27 -7.92
N LEU A 126 0.55 -14.30 -8.08
CA LEU A 126 1.46 -14.58 -6.97
C LEU A 126 1.38 -13.48 -5.92
N ALA A 127 1.41 -12.21 -6.36
CA ALA A 127 1.22 -11.07 -5.48
C ALA A 127 -0.14 -11.12 -4.77
N ALA A 128 -1.23 -11.46 -5.47
CA ALA A 128 -2.55 -11.63 -4.88
C ALA A 128 -2.56 -12.73 -3.80
N GLY A 129 -1.85 -13.84 -4.02
CA GLY A 129 -1.65 -14.89 -3.02
C GLY A 129 -0.91 -14.38 -1.77
N ILE A 130 0.19 -13.64 -1.94
CA ILE A 130 0.94 -13.04 -0.82
C ILE A 130 0.07 -12.04 -0.03
N ILE A 131 -0.69 -11.20 -0.74
CA ILE A 131 -1.63 -10.25 -0.15
C ILE A 131 -2.72 -10.97 0.66
N ALA A 132 -3.19 -12.13 0.20
CA ALA A 132 -4.15 -12.94 0.94
C ALA A 132 -3.59 -13.41 2.29
N LEU A 133 -2.30 -13.81 2.34
CA LEU A 133 -1.62 -14.17 3.59
C LEU A 133 -1.51 -12.98 4.54
N ALA A 134 -1.19 -11.79 4.02
CA ALA A 134 -1.15 -10.56 4.83
C ALA A 134 -2.53 -10.19 5.39
N LEU A 135 -3.59 -10.34 4.60
CA LEU A 135 -4.98 -10.15 5.06
C LEU A 135 -5.42 -11.19 6.08
N GLU A 136 -4.95 -12.43 5.97
CA GLU A 136 -5.22 -13.45 6.99
C GLU A 136 -4.61 -13.06 8.34
N ALA A 137 -3.38 -12.53 8.30
CA ALA A 137 -2.68 -12.05 9.49
C ALA A 137 -3.34 -10.80 10.10
N ASN A 138 -3.90 -9.92 9.27
CA ASN A 138 -4.66 -8.77 9.72
C ASN A 138 -5.81 -8.42 8.74
N LYS A 139 -7.03 -8.84 9.10
CA LYS A 139 -8.23 -8.64 8.26
C LYS A 139 -8.69 -7.18 8.17
N ASN A 140 -8.19 -6.32 9.06
CA ASN A 140 -8.57 -4.91 9.16
C ASN A 140 -7.72 -3.99 8.25
N LEU A 141 -6.75 -4.54 7.51
CA LEU A 141 -5.97 -3.76 6.55
C LEU A 141 -6.88 -3.19 5.45
N THR A 142 -6.80 -1.88 5.28
CA THR A 142 -7.43 -1.16 4.17
C THR A 142 -6.66 -1.40 2.86
N TRP A 143 -7.24 -0.98 1.73
CA TRP A 143 -6.56 -1.04 0.43
C TRP A 143 -5.24 -0.22 0.41
N ARG A 144 -5.21 0.94 1.09
CA ARG A 144 -4.01 1.77 1.26
C ARG A 144 -3.00 1.14 2.20
N ASP A 145 -3.44 0.58 3.33
CA ASP A 145 -2.54 -0.13 4.25
C ASP A 145 -1.78 -1.24 3.52
N MET A 146 -2.44 -1.98 2.62
CA MET A 146 -1.79 -3.01 1.83
C MET A 146 -0.68 -2.45 0.92
N GLN A 147 -0.91 -1.31 0.27
CA GLN A 147 0.13 -0.66 -0.55
C GLN A 147 1.30 -0.17 0.32
N HIS A 148 1.03 0.41 1.50
CA HIS A 148 2.08 0.79 2.46
C HIS A 148 2.93 -0.40 2.92
N LEU A 149 2.30 -1.55 3.21
CA LEU A 149 3.02 -2.77 3.57
C LEU A 149 3.94 -3.21 2.43
N VAL A 150 3.47 -3.19 1.17
CA VAL A 150 4.29 -3.52 0.00
C VAL A 150 5.50 -2.59 -0.11
N VAL A 151 5.30 -1.28 -0.03
CA VAL A 151 6.38 -0.27 -0.09
C VAL A 151 7.44 -0.50 1.00
N GLN A 152 7.01 -0.84 2.22
CA GLN A 152 7.93 -0.98 3.36
C GLN A 152 8.65 -2.33 3.42
N THR A 153 8.11 -3.38 2.81
CA THR A 153 8.60 -4.75 3.01
C THR A 153 9.29 -5.33 1.78
N SER A 154 9.03 -4.79 0.59
CA SER A 154 9.65 -5.25 -0.66
C SER A 154 11.18 -5.16 -0.63
N LYS A 155 11.84 -6.07 -1.35
CA LYS A 155 13.29 -6.26 -1.30
C LYS A 155 13.93 -5.95 -2.66
N PRO A 156 14.79 -4.92 -2.74
CA PRO A 156 15.61 -4.66 -3.93
C PRO A 156 16.74 -5.69 -4.13
N ALA A 157 17.08 -6.47 -3.10
CA ALA A 157 18.21 -7.39 -3.15
C ALA A 157 18.01 -8.47 -4.23
N HIS A 158 19.09 -8.81 -4.92
CA HIS A 158 19.13 -9.82 -5.98
C HIS A 158 18.30 -9.48 -7.24
N LEU A 159 17.91 -8.22 -7.41
CA LEU A 159 17.26 -7.71 -8.62
C LEU A 159 18.20 -6.77 -9.38
N ASN A 160 18.48 -7.10 -10.63
CA ASN A 160 19.42 -6.40 -11.49
C ASN A 160 18.66 -5.43 -12.39
N ALA A 161 18.76 -4.14 -12.08
CA ALA A 161 18.29 -3.05 -12.94
C ALA A 161 19.30 -1.90 -12.92
N ASN A 162 19.39 -1.17 -14.04
CA ASN A 162 20.34 -0.05 -14.19
C ASN A 162 19.79 1.26 -13.61
N ASP A 163 18.52 1.31 -13.23
CA ASP A 163 17.80 2.52 -12.86
C ASP A 163 17.43 2.58 -11.36
N TRP A 164 18.03 1.74 -10.52
CA TRP A 164 17.84 1.81 -9.07
C TRP A 164 18.29 3.17 -8.54
N VAL A 165 17.35 3.92 -8.00
CA VAL A 165 17.58 5.22 -7.35
C VAL A 165 17.11 5.16 -5.89
N THR A 166 17.72 5.96 -5.03
CA THR A 166 17.28 6.11 -3.64
C THR A 166 16.41 7.35 -3.54
N ASN A 167 15.18 7.20 -3.07
CA ASN A 167 14.24 8.30 -2.91
C ASN A 167 14.54 9.15 -1.65
N GLY A 168 13.77 10.22 -1.43
CA GLY A 168 13.99 11.20 -0.37
C GLY A 168 13.93 10.63 1.05
N VAL A 169 13.28 9.48 1.25
CA VAL A 169 13.18 8.78 2.54
C VAL A 169 14.12 7.58 2.66
N GLY A 170 15.06 7.42 1.72
CA GLY A 170 16.12 6.43 1.79
C GLY A 170 15.75 5.04 1.27
N ARG A 171 14.65 4.89 0.52
CA ARG A 171 14.26 3.61 -0.10
C ARG A 171 14.78 3.52 -1.53
N LYS A 172 15.29 2.35 -1.91
CA LYS A 172 15.62 2.05 -3.31
C LYS A 172 14.35 1.76 -4.10
N VAL A 173 14.22 2.39 -5.25
CA VAL A 173 13.09 2.22 -6.19
C VAL A 173 13.61 2.16 -7.62
N SER A 174 12.95 1.38 -8.48
CA SER A 174 13.25 1.20 -9.90
C SER A 174 11.93 1.24 -10.68
N HIS A 175 11.93 1.77 -11.90
CA HIS A 175 10.76 1.79 -12.77
C HIS A 175 10.42 0.38 -13.30
N SER A 176 11.41 -0.52 -13.35
CA SER A 176 11.19 -1.93 -13.72
C SER A 176 10.67 -2.77 -12.55
N TYR A 177 11.01 -2.40 -11.31
CA TYR A 177 10.75 -3.26 -10.14
C TYR A 177 9.89 -2.64 -9.03
N GLY A 178 9.52 -1.37 -9.13
CA GLY A 178 8.99 -0.61 -8.02
C GLY A 178 9.95 -0.63 -6.82
N TYR A 179 9.43 -0.95 -5.64
CA TYR A 179 10.21 -1.11 -4.41
C TYR A 179 10.93 -2.46 -4.29
N GLY A 180 10.81 -3.34 -5.30
CA GLY A 180 11.49 -4.62 -5.39
C GLY A 180 10.57 -5.84 -5.22
N LEU A 181 11.18 -6.98 -4.88
CA LEU A 181 10.50 -8.26 -4.79
C LEU A 181 9.61 -8.33 -3.56
N LEU A 182 8.36 -8.79 -3.70
CA LEU A 182 7.48 -9.03 -2.57
C LEU A 182 8.07 -10.10 -1.62
N ASP A 183 8.04 -9.81 -0.32
CA ASP A 183 8.47 -10.71 0.74
C ASP A 183 7.27 -11.06 1.63
N ALA A 184 6.71 -12.26 1.42
CA ALA A 184 5.52 -12.72 2.14
C ALA A 184 5.74 -12.78 3.65
N GLY A 185 6.93 -13.20 4.11
CA GLY A 185 7.25 -13.30 5.53
C GLY A 185 7.31 -11.92 6.19
N ALA A 186 7.95 -10.96 5.53
CA ALA A 186 8.02 -9.58 6.00
C ALA A 186 6.63 -8.90 5.97
N MET A 187 5.85 -9.09 4.90
CA MET A 187 4.48 -8.55 4.79
C MET A 187 3.58 -9.05 5.91
N VAL A 188 3.53 -10.37 6.15
CA VAL A 188 2.74 -10.97 7.23
C VAL A 188 3.21 -10.50 8.60
N SER A 189 4.52 -10.40 8.81
CA SER A 189 5.08 -9.97 10.09
C SER A 189 4.75 -8.52 10.41
N LEU A 190 4.85 -7.62 9.43
CA LEU A 190 4.51 -6.21 9.60
C LEU A 190 2.99 -6.00 9.74
N ALA A 191 2.18 -6.76 8.99
CA ALA A 191 0.72 -6.72 9.04
C ALA A 191 0.15 -6.94 10.45
N LYS A 192 0.73 -7.86 11.23
CA LYS A 192 0.26 -8.20 12.59
C LYS A 192 0.26 -7.03 13.56
N ASN A 193 1.22 -6.12 13.41
CA ASN A 193 1.40 -4.94 14.28
C ASN A 193 1.13 -3.62 13.54
N TRP A 194 0.48 -3.69 12.37
CA TRP A 194 0.22 -2.52 11.55
C TRP A 194 -0.87 -1.64 12.16
N THR A 195 -0.59 -0.34 12.25
CA THR A 195 -1.59 0.67 12.60
C THR A 195 -2.15 1.27 11.32
N THR A 196 -3.47 1.19 11.14
CA THR A 196 -4.15 1.74 9.97
C THR A 196 -3.81 3.22 9.75
N VAL A 197 -3.47 3.56 8.51
CA VAL A 197 -3.13 4.93 8.14
C VAL A 197 -4.33 5.88 8.28
N GLY A 198 -4.04 7.17 8.49
CA GLY A 198 -5.09 8.19 8.53
C GLY A 198 -5.88 8.31 7.22
N PRO A 199 -7.02 9.02 7.23
CA PRO A 199 -7.85 9.23 6.04
C PRO A 199 -7.03 9.79 4.87
N GLN A 200 -7.30 9.31 3.66
CA GLN A 200 -6.63 9.80 2.47
C GLN A 200 -7.00 11.27 2.22
N ARG A 201 -5.99 12.11 2.03
CA ARG A 201 -6.14 13.50 1.61
C ARG A 201 -5.75 13.63 0.15
N LYS A 202 -6.36 14.60 -0.53
CA LYS A 202 -6.11 14.92 -1.94
C LYS A 202 -5.88 16.42 -2.09
N CYS A 203 -4.65 16.82 -2.42
CA CYS A 203 -4.29 18.20 -2.72
C CYS A 203 -4.16 18.36 -4.25
N VAL A 204 -4.90 19.29 -4.83
CA VAL A 204 -4.93 19.55 -6.28
C VAL A 204 -4.35 20.93 -6.53
N ILE A 205 -3.35 21.01 -7.41
CA ILE A 205 -2.57 22.22 -7.64
C ILE A 205 -2.42 22.44 -9.15
N ASP A 206 -3.03 23.49 -9.66
CA ASP A 206 -2.82 23.92 -11.05
C ASP A 206 -1.50 24.68 -11.15
N ILE A 207 -0.61 24.20 -12.01
CA ILE A 207 0.78 24.65 -12.08
C ILE A 207 0.96 25.76 -13.12
N LEU A 208 0.30 25.62 -14.27
CA LEU A 208 0.45 26.55 -15.39
C LEU A 208 -0.53 27.71 -15.28
N ALA A 209 -0.02 28.92 -15.50
CA ALA A 209 -0.83 30.11 -15.71
C ALA A 209 -1.13 30.36 -17.20
N GLU A 210 -0.24 29.89 -18.08
CA GLU A 210 -0.31 30.07 -19.53
C GLU A 210 0.28 28.83 -20.24
N PRO A 211 -0.14 28.54 -21.49
CA PRO A 211 0.45 27.48 -22.28
C PRO A 211 1.96 27.67 -22.50
N ARG A 212 2.71 26.58 -22.57
CA ARG A 212 4.17 26.57 -22.77
C ARG A 212 4.52 25.78 -24.02
N ASP A 213 5.34 26.38 -24.88
CA ASP A 213 5.94 25.67 -26.01
C ASP A 213 6.88 24.56 -25.49
N ILE A 214 6.77 23.37 -26.08
CA ILE A 214 7.60 22.22 -25.69
C ILE A 214 8.94 22.27 -26.41
N GLY A 215 8.94 22.57 -27.72
CA GLY A 215 10.13 22.56 -28.56
C GLY A 215 10.98 21.29 -28.40
N LYS A 216 12.29 21.47 -28.19
CA LYS A 216 13.26 20.38 -27.93
C LYS A 216 13.27 19.94 -26.46
N ARG A 217 13.11 20.88 -25.52
CA ARG A 217 13.07 20.63 -24.08
C ARG A 217 12.29 21.76 -23.39
N LEU A 218 11.35 21.38 -22.54
CA LEU A 218 10.60 22.26 -21.66
C LEU A 218 10.82 21.83 -20.21
N GLU A 219 11.05 22.81 -19.34
CA GLU A 219 11.17 22.61 -17.90
C GLU A 219 10.21 23.56 -17.19
N VAL A 220 9.33 23.01 -16.34
CA VAL A 220 8.36 23.78 -15.55
C VAL A 220 8.65 23.57 -14.07
N ARG A 221 9.10 24.62 -13.40
CA ARG A 221 9.37 24.64 -11.96
C ARG A 221 8.24 25.31 -11.20
N ARG A 222 7.78 24.69 -10.11
CA ARG A 222 6.78 25.28 -9.24
C ARG A 222 7.03 24.92 -7.78
N LYS A 223 7.14 25.95 -6.95
CA LYS A 223 7.09 25.79 -5.50
C LYS A 223 5.64 25.62 -5.04
N VAL A 224 5.39 24.57 -4.27
CA VAL A 224 4.09 24.23 -3.69
C VAL A 224 4.18 24.10 -2.18
N ASP A 225 3.09 24.39 -1.49
CA ASP A 225 2.95 24.26 -0.03
C ASP A 225 2.17 23.00 0.38
N ALA A 226 1.88 22.12 -0.58
CA ALA A 226 1.09 20.90 -0.38
C ALA A 226 -0.25 21.11 0.34
N CYS A 227 -0.95 22.23 0.05
CA CYS A 227 -2.21 22.63 0.67
C CYS A 227 -2.07 22.97 2.17
N LEU A 228 -0.94 23.54 2.59
CA LEU A 228 -0.72 24.02 3.94
C LEU A 228 -1.88 24.91 4.41
N GLY A 229 -2.33 24.70 5.65
CA GLY A 229 -3.45 25.46 6.23
C GLY A 229 -4.84 25.01 5.79
N LYS A 230 -4.97 23.90 5.05
CA LYS A 230 -6.27 23.34 4.60
C LYS A 230 -6.46 21.92 5.12
N ALA A 231 -7.72 21.45 5.13
CA ALA A 231 -8.08 20.08 5.55
C ALA A 231 -7.40 18.99 4.69
N ASN A 232 -7.04 19.31 3.45
CA ASN A 232 -6.34 18.44 2.53
C ASN A 232 -4.82 18.64 2.50
N TYR A 233 -4.23 19.25 3.54
CA TYR A 233 -2.78 19.34 3.71
C TYR A 233 -2.13 17.95 3.75
N ILE A 234 -1.03 17.78 3.03
CA ILE A 234 -0.26 16.52 2.96
C ILE A 234 1.19 16.81 3.37
N SER A 235 1.69 16.04 4.34
CA SER A 235 3.12 16.04 4.73
C SER A 235 3.79 14.69 4.52
N ARG A 236 3.01 13.65 4.19
CA ARG A 236 3.51 12.32 3.89
C ARG A 236 2.78 11.78 2.66
N LEU A 237 3.49 11.80 1.53
CA LEU A 237 2.94 11.46 0.22
C LEU A 237 2.71 9.94 0.07
N GLU A 238 1.70 9.58 -0.71
CA GLU A 238 1.45 8.20 -1.16
C GLU A 238 1.63 8.15 -2.68
N HIS A 239 0.65 8.66 -3.43
CA HIS A 239 0.70 8.77 -4.88
C HIS A 239 0.84 10.24 -5.29
N ALA A 240 1.60 10.51 -6.33
CA ALA A 240 1.55 11.79 -7.05
C ALA A 240 1.12 11.55 -8.50
N GLN A 241 0.28 12.44 -9.03
CA GLN A 241 -0.08 12.46 -10.45
C GLN A 241 0.31 13.79 -11.06
N ALA A 242 0.94 13.75 -12.24
CA ALA A 242 1.02 14.90 -13.14
C ALA A 242 -0.05 14.72 -14.23
N ARG A 243 -1.15 15.47 -14.11
CA ARG A 243 -2.22 15.47 -15.12
C ARG A 243 -1.88 16.46 -16.21
N LEU A 244 -1.60 15.95 -17.40
CA LEU A 244 -1.07 16.73 -18.51
C LEU A 244 -2.08 16.79 -19.66
N THR A 245 -2.31 18.00 -20.16
CA THR A 245 -2.91 18.22 -21.49
C THR A 245 -1.86 18.87 -22.36
N LEU A 246 -1.46 18.18 -23.43
CA LEU A 246 -0.46 18.66 -24.38
C LEU A 246 -0.77 18.18 -25.79
N SER A 247 -0.41 19.01 -26.77
CA SER A 247 -0.32 18.63 -28.17
C SER A 247 1.13 18.31 -28.53
N TYR A 248 1.34 17.33 -29.42
CA TYR A 248 2.66 17.04 -29.96
C TYR A 248 2.52 16.30 -31.30
N ASN A 249 3.37 16.59 -32.28
CA ASN A 249 3.25 16.01 -33.62
C ASN A 249 3.68 14.53 -33.71
N ARG A 250 4.52 14.04 -32.78
CA ARG A 250 4.91 12.63 -32.67
C ARG A 250 5.09 12.24 -31.19
N ARG A 251 4.03 11.69 -30.59
CA ARG A 251 3.94 11.45 -29.14
C ARG A 251 5.07 10.58 -28.58
N GLY A 252 5.47 9.54 -29.31
CA GLY A 252 6.52 8.59 -28.90
C GLY A 252 7.93 9.15 -28.78
N ASP A 253 8.18 10.34 -29.32
CA ASP A 253 9.48 11.02 -29.17
C ASP A 253 9.61 11.74 -27.83
N LEU A 254 8.53 11.88 -27.07
CA LEU A 254 8.54 12.53 -25.77
C LEU A 254 9.10 11.59 -24.69
N ALA A 255 9.99 12.13 -23.85
CA ALA A 255 10.21 11.61 -22.51
C ALA A 255 9.79 12.66 -21.47
N ILE A 256 9.10 12.22 -20.42
CA ILE A 256 8.51 13.09 -19.40
C ILE A 256 9.00 12.63 -18.04
N HIS A 257 9.48 13.58 -17.24
CA HIS A 257 10.00 13.33 -15.90
C HIS A 257 9.43 14.31 -14.90
N LEU A 258 9.24 13.83 -13.66
CA LEU A 258 8.80 14.65 -12.53
C LEU A 258 9.80 14.49 -11.39
N VAL A 259 10.32 15.61 -10.90
CA VAL A 259 11.25 15.65 -9.76
C VAL A 259 10.53 16.20 -8.55
N SER A 260 10.57 15.45 -7.45
CA SER A 260 10.02 15.86 -6.16
C SER A 260 10.92 16.90 -5.46
N PRO A 261 10.41 17.62 -4.44
CA PRO A 261 11.22 18.55 -3.65
C PRO A 261 12.42 17.91 -2.95
N MET A 262 12.37 16.60 -2.68
CA MET A 262 13.46 15.85 -2.07
C MET A 262 14.47 15.32 -3.11
N GLY A 263 14.28 15.62 -4.39
CA GLY A 263 15.19 15.27 -5.48
C GLY A 263 14.91 13.91 -6.15
N THR A 264 13.81 13.23 -5.80
CA THR A 264 13.44 11.96 -6.44
C THR A 264 12.90 12.22 -7.83
N ARG A 265 13.59 11.69 -8.85
CA ARG A 265 13.22 11.84 -10.26
C ARG A 265 12.45 10.61 -10.75
N SER A 266 11.18 10.81 -11.07
CA SER A 266 10.29 9.79 -11.64
C SER A 266 10.17 9.96 -13.15
N THR A 267 10.42 8.90 -13.91
CA THR A 267 10.11 8.83 -15.34
C THR A 267 8.62 8.55 -15.51
N LEU A 268 7.88 9.59 -15.88
CA LEU A 268 6.45 9.51 -16.14
C LEU A 268 6.14 8.90 -17.51
N LEU A 269 7.00 9.16 -18.50
CA LEU A 269 6.92 8.59 -19.84
C LEU A 269 8.34 8.39 -20.37
N ALA A 270 8.67 7.17 -20.78
CA ALA A 270 9.85 6.91 -21.59
C ALA A 270 9.52 7.08 -23.09
N ALA A 271 10.54 7.28 -23.91
CA ALA A 271 10.35 7.31 -25.37
C ALA A 271 9.77 5.97 -25.85
N ARG A 272 8.77 6.04 -26.73
CA ARG A 272 8.08 4.90 -27.31
C ARG A 272 8.23 4.93 -28.83
N PRO A 273 9.22 4.24 -29.42
CA PRO A 273 9.55 4.35 -30.84
C PRO A 273 8.40 4.05 -31.79
N HIS A 274 7.44 3.21 -31.40
CA HIS A 274 6.29 2.81 -32.23
C HIS A 274 5.09 3.76 -32.11
N ASP A 275 5.09 4.70 -31.16
CA ASP A 275 4.02 5.67 -30.99
C ASP A 275 4.19 6.90 -31.91
N PHE A 276 3.64 6.82 -33.11
CA PHE A 276 3.64 7.91 -34.08
C PHE A 276 2.38 8.81 -34.00
N SER A 277 1.57 8.69 -32.94
CA SER A 277 0.34 9.48 -32.81
C SER A 277 0.65 10.99 -32.70
N ALA A 278 -0.24 11.79 -33.29
CA ALA A 278 -0.27 13.25 -33.17
C ALA A 278 -1.33 13.76 -32.18
N ASP A 279 -2.01 12.85 -31.47
CA ASP A 279 -3.13 13.19 -30.58
C ASP A 279 -2.67 13.82 -29.25
N GLY A 280 -1.36 13.72 -28.96
CA GLY A 280 -0.80 14.18 -27.70
C GLY A 280 -1.36 13.44 -26.48
N PHE A 281 -1.52 14.16 -25.38
CA PHE A 281 -2.18 13.67 -24.17
C PHE A 281 -3.29 14.63 -23.75
N ASN A 282 -4.45 14.10 -23.38
CA ASN A 282 -5.60 14.89 -22.98
C ASN A 282 -5.98 14.61 -21.52
N ASP A 283 -5.59 15.51 -20.61
CA ASP A 283 -5.78 15.38 -19.16
C ASP A 283 -5.30 14.03 -18.61
N TRP A 284 -4.25 13.47 -19.22
CA TRP A 284 -3.72 12.15 -18.89
C TRP A 284 -2.96 12.21 -17.56
N ALA A 285 -3.33 11.35 -16.62
CA ALA A 285 -2.87 11.39 -15.24
C ALA A 285 -1.67 10.47 -14.99
N PHE A 286 -0.49 10.81 -15.49
CA PHE A 286 0.74 10.06 -15.20
C PHE A 286 0.97 9.96 -13.70
N MET A 287 1.12 8.75 -13.16
CA MET A 287 1.23 8.49 -11.73
C MET A 287 2.63 8.02 -11.34
N THR A 288 3.09 8.44 -10.16
CA THR A 288 4.31 7.92 -9.55
C THR A 288 4.11 7.49 -8.10
N THR A 289 4.72 6.35 -7.76
CA THR A 289 4.84 5.81 -6.40
C THR A 289 6.24 6.04 -5.81
N HIS A 290 7.19 6.59 -6.56
CA HIS A 290 8.61 6.62 -6.18
C HIS A 290 8.91 7.61 -5.04
N SER A 291 8.06 8.62 -4.87
CA SER A 291 8.13 9.60 -3.78
C SER A 291 7.26 9.23 -2.56
N TRP A 292 6.90 7.96 -2.41
CA TRP A 292 6.11 7.50 -1.27
C TRP A 292 6.82 7.81 0.07
N ASP A 293 6.05 8.32 1.02
CA ASP A 293 6.44 8.87 2.32
C ASP A 293 7.26 10.17 2.31
N GLU A 294 7.57 10.76 1.15
CA GLU A 294 8.24 12.07 1.10
C GLU A 294 7.33 13.20 1.57
N ASP A 295 7.92 14.29 2.06
CA ASP A 295 7.22 15.56 2.24
C ASP A 295 7.12 16.25 0.87
N PRO A 296 5.89 16.44 0.32
CA PRO A 296 5.73 17.02 -1.01
C PRO A 296 5.80 18.55 -1.04
N SER A 297 6.06 19.21 0.10
CA SER A 297 6.25 20.66 0.17
C SER A 297 7.61 21.08 -0.42
N GLY A 298 7.60 22.09 -1.29
CA GLY A 298 8.81 22.61 -1.93
C GLY A 298 8.71 22.71 -3.45
N GLU A 299 9.85 22.72 -4.14
CA GLU A 299 9.89 22.87 -5.60
C GLU A 299 9.71 21.53 -6.31
N TRP A 300 8.68 21.44 -7.16
CA TRP A 300 8.51 20.36 -8.12
C TRP A 300 9.00 20.81 -9.49
N VAL A 301 9.61 19.88 -10.24
CA VAL A 301 10.11 20.14 -11.60
C VAL A 301 9.51 19.12 -12.55
N LEU A 302 8.78 19.59 -13.57
CA LEU A 302 8.34 18.78 -14.71
C LEU A 302 9.31 19.02 -15.87
N GLU A 303 9.87 17.95 -16.42
CA GLU A 303 10.72 17.97 -17.61
C GLU A 303 10.00 17.26 -18.75
N ILE A 304 9.89 17.90 -19.90
CA ILE A 304 9.40 17.30 -21.14
C ILE A 304 10.49 17.48 -22.18
N GLU A 305 10.98 16.39 -22.75
CA GLU A 305 12.07 16.43 -23.73
C GLU A 305 11.71 15.64 -24.99
N ASN A 306 12.21 16.14 -26.12
CA ASN A 306 12.20 15.42 -27.39
C ASN A 306 13.49 14.59 -27.50
N THR A 307 13.34 13.28 -27.44
CA THR A 307 14.44 12.30 -27.51
C THR A 307 14.94 12.06 -28.94
N SER A 308 14.20 12.51 -29.94
CA SER A 308 14.55 12.40 -31.36
C SER A 308 15.30 13.64 -31.87
N ASP A 309 16.11 13.48 -32.91
CA ASP A 309 16.74 14.58 -33.65
C ASP A 309 15.76 15.31 -34.58
N ALA A 310 14.54 14.79 -34.74
CA ALA A 310 13.49 15.44 -35.50
C ALA A 310 13.07 16.78 -34.86
N ASN A 311 12.76 17.78 -35.69
CA ASN A 311 12.23 19.07 -35.25
C ASN A 311 10.73 18.96 -34.90
N ASN A 312 10.44 18.21 -33.85
CA ASN A 312 9.10 18.06 -33.31
C ASN A 312 8.63 19.34 -32.59
N TYR A 313 7.32 19.51 -32.54
CA TYR A 313 6.67 20.70 -32.02
C TYR A 313 5.37 20.35 -31.30
N GLY A 314 5.01 21.19 -30.34
CA GLY A 314 3.78 21.04 -29.57
C GLY A 314 3.76 21.93 -28.34
N THR A 315 2.64 21.92 -27.63
CA THR A 315 2.37 22.87 -26.55
C THR A 315 1.77 22.15 -25.37
N LEU A 316 2.33 22.39 -24.18
CA LEU A 316 1.75 22.01 -22.91
C LEU A 316 0.72 23.08 -22.51
N THR A 317 -0.55 22.71 -22.44
CA THR A 317 -1.66 23.63 -22.15
C THR A 317 -2.20 23.50 -20.73
N LYS A 318 -2.05 22.33 -20.11
CA LYS A 318 -2.46 22.07 -18.73
C LYS A 318 -1.45 21.18 -18.03
N PHE A 319 -1.10 21.56 -16.80
CA PHE A 319 -0.41 20.70 -15.86
C PHE A 319 -1.04 20.91 -14.48
N THR A 320 -1.73 19.89 -13.99
CA THR A 320 -2.25 19.82 -12.63
C THR A 320 -1.46 18.77 -11.86
N LEU A 321 -0.77 19.19 -10.79
CA LEU A 321 -0.14 18.28 -9.83
C LEU A 321 -1.20 17.86 -8.81
N VAL A 322 -1.43 16.55 -8.70
CA VAL A 322 -2.35 15.97 -7.73
C VAL A 322 -1.56 15.11 -6.75
N LEU A 323 -1.61 15.48 -5.49
CA LEU A 323 -0.92 14.80 -4.40
C LEU A 323 -1.95 14.04 -3.57
N TYR A 324 -1.67 12.77 -3.30
CA TYR A 324 -2.43 11.92 -2.38
C TYR A 324 -1.56 11.55 -1.20
N GLY A 325 -2.14 11.52 0.00
CA GLY A 325 -1.40 11.04 1.15
C GLY A 325 -2.06 11.36 2.46
N THR A 326 -1.23 11.51 3.48
CA THR A 326 -1.66 11.85 4.84
C THR A 326 -0.92 13.06 5.35
N ALA A 327 -1.41 13.60 6.45
CA ALA A 327 -0.58 14.37 7.34
C ALA A 327 -0.79 13.83 8.74
N THR A 328 0.22 13.94 9.60
CA THR A 328 -0.06 14.03 11.03
C THR A 328 -0.97 15.23 11.22
N ASP A 329 -2.03 15.10 12.01
CA ASP A 329 -2.81 16.27 12.40
C ASP A 329 -1.84 17.28 13.00
N SER A 330 -1.54 18.33 12.24
CA SER A 330 -0.78 19.44 12.76
C SER A 330 -1.59 19.93 13.95
N PRO A 331 -0.98 20.16 15.14
CA PRO A 331 -1.69 20.71 16.30
C PRO A 331 -2.32 22.10 16.06
N SER A 332 -2.33 22.58 14.82
CA SER A 332 -2.63 23.93 14.40
C SER A 332 -3.88 24.08 13.53
N LEU A 333 -4.65 23.02 13.22
CA LEU A 333 -5.89 23.17 12.44
C LEU A 333 -7.13 22.40 12.92
N SER A 334 -7.03 21.60 13.98
CA SER A 334 -8.21 21.01 14.66
C SER A 334 -8.64 21.75 15.93
N ASN A 335 -7.99 22.87 16.29
CA ASN A 335 -8.32 23.68 17.47
C ASN A 335 -9.02 25.02 17.15
N GLN A 336 -9.57 25.21 15.94
CA GLN A 336 -10.24 26.48 15.59
C GLN A 336 -11.76 26.39 15.41
N LEU A 337 -12.41 25.27 15.76
CA LEU A 337 -13.88 25.25 15.79
C LEU A 337 -14.50 24.30 16.81
N GLU A 338 -13.91 24.20 18.00
CA GLU A 338 -14.66 23.77 19.19
C GLU A 338 -14.30 24.70 20.37
N SER A 339 -15.17 25.69 20.59
CA SER A 339 -15.44 26.33 21.89
C SER A 339 -14.25 26.43 22.85
N SER A 340 -13.37 27.43 22.67
CA SER A 340 -12.40 27.80 23.70
C SER A 340 -13.14 28.26 24.96
N GLY A 341 -13.14 27.43 26.02
CA GLY A 341 -13.66 27.75 27.37
C GLY A 341 -12.85 28.85 28.08
N CYS A 342 -12.69 29.98 27.40
CA CYS A 342 -11.94 31.14 27.85
C CYS A 342 -12.91 32.21 28.34
N LYS A 343 -12.85 32.53 29.64
CA LYS A 343 -13.68 33.53 30.30
C LYS A 343 -13.23 34.96 30.00
N THR A 344 -11.94 35.18 29.71
CA THR A 344 -11.40 36.53 29.44
C THR A 344 -10.24 36.48 28.45
N LEU A 345 -10.36 37.25 27.37
CA LEU A 345 -9.34 37.42 26.32
C LEU A 345 -8.65 38.79 26.41
N THR A 346 -7.36 38.84 26.06
CA THR A 346 -6.66 40.11 25.82
C THR A 346 -6.93 40.64 24.40
N PRO A 347 -6.59 41.90 24.09
CA PRO A 347 -6.65 42.46 22.72
C PRO A 347 -5.83 41.67 21.69
N SER A 348 -4.88 40.86 22.13
CA SER A 348 -4.05 39.97 21.29
C SER A 348 -4.64 38.56 21.10
N GLN A 349 -5.93 38.37 21.43
CA GLN A 349 -6.63 37.07 21.39
C GLN A 349 -6.00 35.96 22.27
N THR A 350 -5.29 36.34 23.34
CA THR A 350 -4.73 35.38 24.31
C THR A 350 -5.63 35.24 25.53
N CYS A 351 -5.87 34.02 25.98
CA CYS A 351 -6.73 33.76 27.14
C CYS A 351 -5.98 33.97 28.45
N VAL A 352 -6.56 34.72 29.38
CA VAL A 352 -5.99 34.99 30.72
C VAL A 352 -6.74 34.28 31.85
N VAL A 353 -8.03 33.97 31.66
CA VAL A 353 -8.85 33.26 32.64
C VAL A 353 -9.68 32.19 31.93
N CYS A 354 -9.61 30.95 32.40
CA CYS A 354 -10.40 29.83 31.89
C CYS A 354 -11.75 29.70 32.60
N GLU A 355 -12.73 29.11 31.93
CA GLU A 355 -13.99 28.66 32.55
C GLU A 355 -13.74 27.51 33.54
N GLU A 356 -14.67 27.29 34.47
CA GLU A 356 -14.57 26.19 35.43
C GLU A 356 -14.49 24.84 34.70
N GLY A 357 -13.54 23.99 35.13
CA GLY A 357 -13.24 22.72 34.46
C GLY A 357 -12.19 22.79 33.35
N TYR A 358 -11.64 23.98 33.06
CA TYR A 358 -10.50 24.16 32.15
C TYR A 358 -9.27 24.71 32.89
N TYR A 359 -8.08 24.31 32.44
CA TYR A 359 -6.78 24.67 33.01
C TYR A 359 -5.96 25.48 32.03
N LEU A 360 -5.35 26.57 32.49
CA LEU A 360 -4.51 27.42 31.65
C LEU A 360 -3.14 26.76 31.41
N HIS A 361 -2.78 26.57 30.14
CA HIS A 361 -1.47 26.10 29.70
C HIS A 361 -0.99 26.94 28.52
N GLN A 362 0.19 27.56 28.64
CA GLN A 362 0.84 28.32 27.55
C GLN A 362 -0.10 29.26 26.76
N LYS A 363 -0.99 29.97 27.46
CA LYS A 363 -1.97 30.96 26.93
C LYS A 363 -3.23 30.36 26.28
N SER A 364 -3.51 29.08 26.52
CA SER A 364 -4.74 28.40 26.08
C SER A 364 -5.39 27.61 27.22
N CYS A 365 -6.72 27.50 27.22
CA CYS A 365 -7.48 26.75 28.21
C CYS A 365 -7.72 25.32 27.72
N LEU A 366 -7.27 24.33 28.49
CA LEU A 366 -7.37 22.91 28.17
C LEU A 366 -8.22 22.19 29.20
N LYS A 367 -9.09 21.26 28.76
CA LYS A 367 -9.89 20.43 29.68
C LYS A 367 -9.03 19.43 30.46
N HIS A 368 -7.91 19.00 29.87
CA HIS A 368 -6.92 18.11 30.49
C HIS A 368 -5.50 18.67 30.25
N CYS A 369 -4.64 18.61 31.26
CA CYS A 369 -3.25 19.05 31.12
C CYS A 369 -2.43 18.08 30.26
N PRO A 370 -1.51 18.58 29.42
CA PRO A 370 -0.66 17.74 28.58
C PRO A 370 0.34 16.91 29.41
N PRO A 371 0.90 15.83 28.85
CA PRO A 371 1.94 15.03 29.52
C PRO A 371 3.08 15.91 30.04
N GLY A 372 3.52 15.65 31.28
CA GLY A 372 4.51 16.46 31.98
C GLY A 372 3.92 17.65 32.77
N PHE A 373 2.60 17.85 32.76
CA PHE A 373 1.90 18.84 33.56
C PHE A 373 0.70 18.22 34.29
N ALA A 374 0.39 18.72 35.49
CA ALA A 374 -0.77 18.34 36.28
C ALA A 374 -1.64 19.54 36.67
N PRO A 375 -2.96 19.35 36.87
CA PRO A 375 -3.84 20.37 37.41
C PRO A 375 -3.35 20.93 38.74
N GLY A 376 -3.31 22.25 38.88
CA GLY A 376 -2.94 22.91 40.13
C GLY A 376 -3.50 24.32 40.24
N VAL A 377 -3.45 24.87 41.46
CA VAL A 377 -3.86 26.24 41.76
C VAL A 377 -2.63 27.00 42.24
N GLN A 378 -2.38 28.18 41.70
CA GLN A 378 -1.26 29.02 42.14
C GLN A 378 -1.80 30.36 42.65
N SER A 379 -1.62 30.64 43.95
CA SER A 379 -1.96 31.95 44.53
C SER A 379 -0.89 32.97 44.13
N THR A 380 -1.27 33.93 43.28
CA THR A 380 -0.43 35.11 43.05
C THR A 380 -0.72 36.14 44.14
N HIS A 381 0.22 36.33 45.07
CA HIS A 381 0.21 37.47 45.98
C HIS A 381 0.56 38.74 45.20
N TYR A 382 -0.45 39.48 44.72
CA TYR A 382 -0.26 40.88 44.33
C TYR A 382 -0.47 41.74 45.57
N ASN A 383 0.62 42.31 46.10
CA ASN A 383 0.51 43.43 47.04
C ASN A 383 0.12 44.68 46.25
N LEU A 384 -1.18 44.91 46.06
CA LEU A 384 -1.70 46.19 45.66
C LEU A 384 -2.69 46.69 46.70
N GLU A 385 -2.47 47.91 47.16
CA GLU A 385 -3.40 48.73 47.95
C GLU A 385 -4.68 48.95 47.14
N ASN A 386 -5.63 48.03 47.24
CA ASN A 386 -7.07 48.23 47.18
C ASN A 386 -7.75 46.86 47.18
N SER A 387 -8.73 46.70 48.05
CA SER A 387 -9.51 45.49 48.32
C SER A 387 -10.17 44.92 47.05
N VAL A 388 -9.50 43.97 46.41
CA VAL A 388 -10.03 43.08 45.37
C VAL A 388 -9.69 41.64 45.77
N GLU A 389 -10.69 40.75 45.74
CA GLU A 389 -10.51 39.33 46.09
C GLU A 389 -9.39 38.67 45.26
N PRO A 390 -8.52 37.86 45.89
CA PRO A 390 -7.44 37.18 45.18
C PRO A 390 -8.02 36.14 44.20
N ILE A 391 -7.79 36.35 42.91
CA ILE A 391 -8.14 35.39 41.86
C ILE A 391 -7.19 34.19 42.00
N THR A 392 -7.73 33.00 42.22
CA THR A 392 -6.99 31.73 42.22
C THR A 392 -7.14 31.03 40.86
N PRO A 393 -6.27 31.29 39.87
CA PRO A 393 -6.35 30.63 38.58
C PRO A 393 -6.01 29.14 38.66
N HIS A 394 -6.76 28.32 37.92
CA HIS A 394 -6.45 26.91 37.67
C HIS A 394 -5.45 26.81 36.50
N LEU A 395 -4.24 26.29 36.76
CA LEU A 395 -3.18 26.14 35.77
C LEU A 395 -2.72 24.69 35.64
N CYS A 396 -2.09 24.41 34.51
CA CYS A 396 -1.28 23.21 34.35
C CYS A 396 0.13 23.48 34.90
N LEU A 397 0.43 22.92 36.07
CA LEU A 397 1.74 23.01 36.74
C LEU A 397 2.67 21.89 36.23
N PRO A 398 3.97 22.16 36.02
CA PRO A 398 4.90 21.14 35.57
C PRO A 398 5.07 20.04 36.64
N CYS A 399 5.24 18.80 36.18
CA CYS A 399 5.59 17.67 37.03
C CYS A 399 6.96 17.85 37.67
N HIS A 400 7.19 17.16 38.80
CA HIS A 400 8.53 17.08 39.38
C HIS A 400 9.52 16.47 38.36
N PRO A 401 10.78 16.96 38.25
CA PRO A 401 11.74 16.51 37.23
C PRO A 401 12.03 15.01 37.21
N SER A 402 11.76 14.30 38.32
CA SER A 402 11.91 12.84 38.40
C SER A 402 10.77 12.08 37.71
N CYS A 403 9.63 12.71 37.41
CA CYS A 403 8.46 12.08 36.83
C CYS A 403 8.36 12.36 35.32
N ALA A 404 7.88 11.39 34.53
CA ALA A 404 7.51 11.60 33.14
C ALA A 404 6.04 12.05 33.00
N THR A 405 5.14 11.49 33.80
CA THR A 405 3.79 12.03 34.02
C THR A 405 3.48 12.03 35.52
N CYS A 406 2.57 12.90 35.96
CA CYS A 406 2.28 13.09 37.38
C CYS A 406 0.80 13.42 37.64
N ALA A 407 0.34 13.12 38.86
CA ALA A 407 -0.94 13.56 39.38
C ALA A 407 -0.85 14.96 40.03
N GLY A 408 0.36 15.45 40.29
CA GLY A 408 0.63 16.76 40.88
C GLY A 408 2.12 17.12 40.82
N PRO A 409 2.51 18.35 41.20
CA PRO A 409 3.89 18.84 41.08
C PRO A 409 4.88 18.22 42.08
N GLY A 410 4.40 17.41 43.04
CA GLY A 410 5.23 16.81 44.08
C GLY A 410 6.12 15.65 43.59
N PRO A 411 7.27 15.40 44.26
CA PRO A 411 8.19 14.30 43.92
C PRO A 411 7.60 12.89 44.13
N ASN A 412 6.55 12.78 44.94
CA ASN A 412 5.84 11.54 45.27
C ASN A 412 4.46 11.50 44.62
N GLN A 413 4.30 12.17 43.48
CA GLN A 413 3.06 12.23 42.72
C GLN A 413 3.27 11.79 41.27
N CYS A 414 4.29 10.97 41.02
CA CYS A 414 4.56 10.41 39.69
C CYS A 414 3.51 9.36 39.31
N LEU A 415 3.14 9.33 38.03
CA LEU A 415 2.31 8.28 37.42
C LEU A 415 3.14 7.40 36.49
N THR A 416 4.11 7.99 35.80
CA THR A 416 5.10 7.26 34.99
C THR A 416 6.49 7.86 35.18
N CYS A 417 7.53 7.04 34.98
CA CYS A 417 8.92 7.47 35.10
C CYS A 417 9.59 7.70 33.74
N PRO A 418 10.61 8.58 33.68
CA PRO A 418 11.48 8.72 32.51
C PRO A 418 12.22 7.41 32.21
N ALA A 419 12.70 7.28 30.96
CA ALA A 419 13.52 6.14 30.55
C ALA A 419 14.71 5.95 31.52
N HIS A 420 15.00 4.70 31.88
CA HIS A 420 16.05 4.30 32.84
C HIS A 420 15.79 4.63 34.33
N SER A 421 14.55 4.97 34.70
CA SER A 421 14.12 5.10 36.10
C SER A 421 13.06 4.06 36.47
N HIS A 422 13.06 3.59 37.72
CA HIS A 422 12.08 2.63 38.23
C HIS A 422 10.99 3.34 39.04
N PHE A 423 9.73 2.99 38.78
CA PHE A 423 8.57 3.51 39.52
C PHE A 423 8.35 2.72 40.82
N SER A 424 8.43 3.40 41.97
CA SER A 424 8.02 2.83 43.25
C SER A 424 6.53 3.04 43.43
N SER A 425 5.74 1.96 43.41
CA SER A 425 4.30 2.02 43.67
C SER A 425 3.94 2.29 45.13
N LEU A 426 4.88 2.11 46.07
CA LEU A 426 4.68 2.46 47.49
C LEU A 426 4.80 3.97 47.72
N ASP A 427 5.80 4.61 47.10
CA ASP A 427 6.14 6.01 47.37
C ASP A 427 5.66 6.96 46.26
N LEU A 428 5.01 6.42 45.21
CA LEU A 428 4.56 7.16 44.02
C LEU A 428 5.68 8.04 43.42
N SER A 429 6.91 7.52 43.45
CA SER A 429 8.13 8.25 43.09
C SER A 429 9.00 7.45 42.12
N CYS A 430 9.89 8.15 41.43
CA CYS A 430 10.81 7.57 40.45
C CYS A 430 12.25 7.63 40.96
N SER A 431 12.94 6.49 40.94
CA SER A 431 14.34 6.38 41.36
C SER A 431 15.23 5.92 40.21
N HIS A 432 16.43 6.51 40.11
CA HIS A 432 17.42 6.19 39.08
C HIS A 432 18.29 5.01 39.54
N GLN A 433 18.41 3.96 38.74
CA GLN A 433 19.35 2.87 39.04
C GLN A 433 20.78 3.29 38.66
N THR A 434 21.67 3.40 39.64
CA THR A 434 23.12 3.43 39.40
C THR A 434 23.62 1.99 39.19
N GLN A 435 24.49 1.81 38.19
CA GLN A 435 25.01 0.54 37.64
C GLN A 435 25.84 -0.36 38.61
N SER A 436 25.62 -0.35 39.93
CA SER A 436 26.48 -1.07 40.89
C SER A 436 25.90 -2.34 41.53
N SER A 437 24.67 -2.76 41.21
CA SER A 437 24.02 -3.92 41.86
C SER A 437 23.73 -5.08 40.91
N ARG A 438 24.77 -5.57 40.21
CA ARG A 438 24.77 -6.89 39.57
C ARG A 438 25.74 -7.80 40.32
N ALA A 439 25.25 -8.54 41.31
CA ALA A 439 26.02 -9.62 41.93
C ALA A 439 25.77 -10.92 41.13
N SER A 440 26.83 -11.44 40.52
CA SER A 440 26.87 -12.83 40.02
C SER A 440 27.22 -13.77 41.17
N PRO A 441 26.63 -14.97 41.29
CA PRO A 441 27.07 -15.93 42.30
C PRO A 441 28.39 -16.60 41.90
N ALA A 442 29.27 -16.76 42.88
CA ALA A 442 30.58 -17.40 42.78
C ALA A 442 30.50 -18.94 42.77
N LEU A 443 31.51 -19.56 42.17
CA LEU A 443 31.84 -20.98 42.24
C LEU A 443 32.15 -21.41 43.67
N ALA A 444 31.67 -22.59 44.08
CA ALA A 444 32.14 -23.31 45.24
C ALA A 444 32.40 -24.79 44.87
N ASP A 445 33.61 -25.24 45.19
CA ASP A 445 34.08 -26.63 45.09
C ASP A 445 33.52 -27.52 46.22
N GLY A 446 33.28 -28.79 45.87
CA GLY A 446 33.56 -29.95 46.71
C GLY A 446 32.53 -30.39 47.76
N GLU A 447 31.74 -31.43 47.45
CA GLU A 447 31.75 -32.75 48.11
C GLU A 447 30.58 -33.63 47.62
N ALA A 448 30.86 -34.92 47.38
CA ALA A 448 29.89 -35.98 47.12
C ALA A 448 29.92 -36.98 48.31
N PRO A 449 29.07 -38.02 48.43
CA PRO A 449 27.93 -38.43 47.58
C PRO A 449 26.66 -38.86 48.37
N ALA A 450 25.51 -38.98 47.69
CA ALA A 450 24.45 -39.94 48.05
C ALA A 450 23.61 -40.29 46.82
N GLU A 451 23.41 -41.60 46.59
CA GLU A 451 22.71 -42.21 45.46
C GLU A 451 21.25 -41.72 45.31
N ALA A 452 20.87 -41.37 44.08
CA ALA A 452 19.50 -41.07 43.68
C ALA A 452 18.95 -42.18 42.74
N PRO A 453 17.65 -42.51 42.81
CA PRO A 453 17.03 -43.59 42.04
C PRO A 453 16.90 -43.21 40.54
N PRO A 454 16.69 -44.19 39.63
CA PRO A 454 16.77 -43.93 38.20
C PRO A 454 15.67 -42.97 37.73
N PRO A 455 15.94 -42.11 36.73
CA PRO A 455 14.95 -41.19 36.20
C PRO A 455 13.88 -41.98 35.45
N VAL A 456 12.64 -41.92 35.94
CA VAL A 456 11.48 -42.37 35.18
C VAL A 456 11.23 -41.34 34.08
N ASN A 457 11.46 -41.75 32.83
CA ASN A 457 11.28 -40.98 31.59
C ASN A 457 9.80 -40.71 31.27
N LEU A 458 9.08 -40.10 32.21
CA LEU A 458 7.68 -39.71 32.07
C LEU A 458 7.42 -38.77 30.87
N PRO A 459 8.24 -37.74 30.57
CA PRO A 459 7.96 -36.86 29.44
C PRO A 459 8.16 -37.54 28.08
N VAL A 460 9.10 -38.49 27.97
CA VAL A 460 9.33 -39.26 26.73
C VAL A 460 8.20 -40.26 26.49
N LEU A 461 7.70 -40.90 27.56
CA LEU A 461 6.55 -41.80 27.46
C LEU A 461 5.29 -41.04 27.01
N ILE A 462 5.03 -39.87 27.60
CA ILE A 462 3.90 -39.00 27.21
C ILE A 462 4.02 -38.57 25.74
N ALA A 463 5.19 -38.10 25.30
CA ALA A 463 5.41 -37.69 23.92
C ALA A 463 5.22 -38.85 22.92
N SER A 464 5.68 -40.05 23.28
CA SER A 464 5.51 -41.25 22.46
C SER A 464 4.04 -41.67 22.34
N LEU A 465 3.29 -41.64 23.44
CA LEU A 465 1.86 -41.97 23.46
C LEU A 465 1.03 -40.94 22.68
N SER A 466 1.38 -39.65 22.78
CA SER A 466 0.75 -38.59 21.99
C SER A 466 0.99 -38.75 20.49
N CYS A 467 2.21 -39.12 20.06
CA CYS A 467 2.49 -39.38 18.64
C CYS A 467 1.70 -40.57 18.11
N ILE A 468 1.61 -41.67 18.88
CA ILE A 468 0.83 -42.85 18.49
C ILE A 468 -0.66 -42.48 18.36
N LEU A 469 -1.20 -41.71 19.29
CA LEU A 469 -2.59 -41.26 19.25
C LEU A 469 -2.90 -40.42 18.00
N ILE A 470 -2.01 -39.49 17.65
CA ILE A 470 -2.17 -38.65 16.45
C ILE A 470 -2.16 -39.49 15.16
N VAL A 471 -1.24 -40.46 15.07
CA VAL A 471 -1.17 -41.37 13.91
C VAL A 471 -2.44 -42.21 13.80
N ILE A 472 -2.96 -42.74 14.92
CA ILE A 472 -4.21 -43.51 14.93
C ILE A 472 -5.37 -42.62 14.46
N ILE A 473 -5.49 -41.39 14.96
CA ILE A 473 -6.55 -40.46 14.54
C ILE A 473 -6.47 -40.19 13.03
N PHE A 474 -5.27 -39.95 12.50
CA PHE A 474 -5.07 -39.72 11.07
C PHE A 474 -5.46 -40.93 10.21
N VAL A 475 -5.04 -42.13 10.61
CA VAL A 475 -5.41 -43.38 9.92
C VAL A 475 -6.92 -43.60 9.99
N THR A 476 -7.55 -43.33 11.13
CA THR A 476 -8.99 -43.51 11.30
C THR A 476 -9.77 -42.53 10.42
N ILE A 477 -9.37 -41.26 10.40
CA ILE A 477 -9.97 -40.24 9.53
C ILE A 477 -9.77 -40.62 8.06
N PHE A 478 -8.57 -41.07 7.67
CA PHE A 478 -8.28 -41.52 6.32
C PHE A 478 -9.17 -42.70 5.91
N LEU A 479 -9.35 -43.70 6.77
CA LEU A 479 -10.22 -44.85 6.50
C LEU A 479 -11.71 -44.47 6.45
N VAL A 480 -12.17 -43.56 7.30
CA VAL A 480 -13.55 -43.04 7.26
C VAL A 480 -13.79 -42.24 5.98
N LEU A 481 -12.81 -41.43 5.55
CA LEU A 481 -12.88 -40.69 4.30
C LEU A 481 -12.87 -41.63 3.09
N GLN A 482 -12.02 -42.65 3.08
CA GLN A 482 -11.98 -43.72 2.06
C GLN A 482 -13.30 -44.52 2.00
N ALA A 483 -13.89 -44.82 3.15
CA ALA A 483 -15.18 -45.51 3.24
C ALA A 483 -16.35 -44.63 2.74
N ARG A 484 -16.28 -43.31 2.97
CA ARG A 484 -17.27 -42.35 2.45
C ARG A 484 -17.06 -41.99 0.98
N SER A 485 -15.83 -42.06 0.48
CA SER A 485 -15.49 -41.78 -0.92
C SER A 485 -15.58 -43.01 -1.83
N GLY A 486 -15.92 -44.19 -1.28
CA GLY A 486 -16.14 -45.42 -2.04
C GLY A 486 -14.86 -45.99 -2.66
N PHE A 487 -13.99 -46.59 -1.84
CA PHE A 487 -12.82 -47.31 -2.34
C PHE A 487 -13.21 -48.69 -2.89
N SER A 488 -12.84 -48.96 -4.15
CA SER A 488 -13.08 -50.20 -4.86
C SER A 488 -11.86 -51.12 -4.78
N LEU A 489 -12.05 -52.32 -4.22
CA LEU A 489 -11.13 -53.44 -4.34
C LEU A 489 -11.88 -54.58 -5.04
N ARG A 490 -11.48 -54.87 -6.28
CA ARG A 490 -12.06 -55.86 -7.22
C ARG A 490 -13.50 -55.54 -7.66
N GLY A 491 -13.62 -55.28 -8.97
CA GLY A 491 -14.85 -54.80 -9.59
C GLY A 491 -16.06 -55.72 -9.39
N VAL A 492 -17.10 -55.16 -8.79
CA VAL A 492 -18.53 -55.29 -9.18
C VAL A 492 -19.21 -54.01 -8.67
N LYS A 493 -19.93 -53.29 -9.55
CA LYS A 493 -20.78 -52.15 -9.16
C LYS A 493 -22.12 -52.67 -8.62
N VAL A 494 -22.51 -52.22 -7.43
CA VAL A 494 -23.93 -52.15 -7.01
C VAL A 494 -24.10 -50.81 -6.29
N TYR A 495 -24.79 -49.86 -6.92
CA TYR A 495 -25.33 -48.70 -6.21
C TYR A 495 -26.80 -48.98 -5.89
N ALA A 496 -27.12 -48.99 -4.59
CA ALA A 496 -28.47 -48.86 -4.10
C ALA A 496 -28.82 -47.36 -4.00
N LEU A 497 -30.09 -47.07 -4.30
CA LEU A 497 -30.70 -45.77 -4.47
C LEU A 497 -30.98 -45.05 -3.14
N ASP A 498 -31.29 -43.75 -3.30
CA ASP A 498 -31.92 -42.78 -2.37
C ASP A 498 -31.02 -42.11 -1.33
N SER A 499 -31.06 -40.78 -1.13
CA SER A 499 -31.96 -39.71 -1.61
C SER A 499 -31.31 -38.35 -1.31
N GLY A 500 -31.63 -37.31 -2.08
CA GLY A 500 -31.23 -35.93 -1.73
C GLY A 500 -31.12 -34.95 -2.91
N ILE A 501 -32.25 -34.68 -3.56
CA ILE A 501 -32.40 -33.68 -4.64
C ILE A 501 -32.30 -32.25 -4.08
N ILE A 502 -31.44 -31.41 -4.67
CA ILE A 502 -31.75 -29.99 -4.95
C ILE A 502 -31.28 -29.70 -6.39
N SER A 503 -32.24 -29.43 -7.27
CA SER A 503 -32.06 -29.16 -8.70
C SER A 503 -31.93 -27.66 -8.95
N TYR A 504 -30.89 -27.24 -9.68
CA TYR A 504 -30.80 -25.92 -10.30
C TYR A 504 -31.21 -26.06 -11.77
N LYS A 505 -32.25 -25.33 -12.19
CA LYS A 505 -32.79 -25.32 -13.55
C LYS A 505 -31.79 -24.66 -14.52
N GLY A 506 -31.19 -25.46 -15.39
CA GLY A 506 -30.65 -25.01 -16.69
C GLY A 506 -31.65 -25.32 -17.80
N LEU A 507 -31.87 -24.36 -18.70
CA LEU A 507 -32.66 -24.51 -19.93
C LEU A 507 -31.91 -25.41 -20.96
N PRO A 508 -32.62 -26.04 -21.92
CA PRO A 508 -32.20 -27.28 -22.57
C PRO A 508 -31.27 -27.08 -23.78
N SER A 509 -30.35 -28.03 -23.94
CA SER A 509 -29.52 -28.23 -25.12
C SER A 509 -30.18 -29.26 -26.05
N ASP A 510 -31.08 -28.82 -26.92
CA ASP A 510 -31.57 -29.61 -28.05
C ASP A 510 -31.99 -28.65 -29.16
N ILE A 511 -31.06 -28.35 -30.07
CA ILE A 511 -31.22 -27.97 -31.48
C ILE A 511 -29.81 -28.09 -32.06
N TRP A 512 -29.71 -28.51 -33.32
CA TRP A 512 -28.50 -28.93 -34.06
C TRP A 512 -28.22 -30.44 -34.05
N GLN A 513 -29.21 -31.21 -34.53
CA GLN A 513 -28.89 -32.25 -35.50
C GLN A 513 -28.90 -31.59 -36.88
N GLU A 514 -27.79 -31.68 -37.61
CA GLU A 514 -27.84 -31.81 -39.06
C GLU A 514 -26.63 -32.62 -39.52
N GLU A 515 -26.93 -33.63 -40.32
CA GLU A 515 -26.01 -34.56 -40.98
C GLU A 515 -25.16 -33.81 -42.01
N GLY A 516 -23.87 -34.15 -42.10
CA GLY A 516 -23.01 -33.73 -43.21
C GLY A 516 -22.52 -34.95 -43.99
N PRO A 517 -22.55 -34.93 -45.34
CA PRO A 517 -21.76 -35.83 -46.15
C PRO A 517 -20.40 -35.22 -46.53
N SER A 518 -19.45 -36.10 -46.74
CA SER A 518 -18.07 -35.90 -47.21
C SER A 518 -17.97 -35.44 -48.68
N GLU A 519 -17.02 -34.54 -49.01
CA GLU A 519 -15.87 -34.79 -49.92
C GLU A 519 -15.13 -33.50 -50.40
N SER A 520 -13.80 -33.64 -50.45
CA SER A 520 -12.72 -33.08 -51.31
C SER A 520 -12.47 -31.57 -51.52
N ASP A 521 -11.19 -31.22 -51.25
CA ASP A 521 -10.19 -30.45 -52.03
C ASP A 521 -10.47 -29.02 -52.55
N GLY A 522 -9.49 -28.12 -52.30
CA GLY A 522 -9.28 -26.90 -53.08
C GLY A 522 -8.55 -25.78 -52.33
N GLU A 523 -7.43 -25.32 -52.91
CA GLU A 523 -6.48 -24.32 -52.42
C GLU A 523 -6.99 -22.86 -52.42
N ASP A 524 -6.27 -22.02 -51.66
CA ASP A 524 -5.85 -20.64 -51.97
C ASP A 524 -6.67 -19.37 -51.59
N TYR A 525 -5.92 -18.46 -50.94
CA TYR A 525 -5.96 -16.99 -50.76
C TYR A 525 -7.08 -16.22 -49.99
N GLU A 526 -6.55 -15.39 -49.09
CA GLU A 526 -6.94 -14.03 -48.65
C GLU A 526 -8.20 -13.74 -47.79
N ALA A 527 -7.88 -13.33 -46.55
CA ALA A 527 -8.38 -12.16 -45.82
C ALA A 527 -9.90 -11.87 -45.79
N HIS A 528 -10.51 -11.96 -44.60
CA HIS A 528 -11.28 -10.85 -44.00
C HIS A 528 -11.78 -11.17 -42.57
N SER A 529 -11.46 -10.23 -41.66
CA SER A 529 -12.36 -9.67 -40.62
C SER A 529 -13.09 -10.65 -39.69
N GLU A 530 -12.55 -10.86 -38.49
CA GLU A 530 -13.37 -11.33 -37.36
C GLU A 530 -14.08 -10.16 -36.67
N ARG A 531 -15.39 -10.37 -36.53
CA ARG A 531 -16.42 -9.42 -36.15
C ARG A 531 -16.31 -8.99 -34.69
N THR A 532 -16.14 -7.69 -34.48
CA THR A 532 -16.56 -6.98 -33.28
C THR A 532 -18.08 -7.05 -33.10
N ALA A 533 -18.54 -7.61 -31.99
CA ALA A 533 -19.94 -7.53 -31.56
C ALA A 533 -20.16 -6.25 -30.75
N PHE A 534 -20.69 -5.20 -31.40
CA PHE A 534 -21.30 -4.05 -30.72
C PHE A 534 -22.74 -4.38 -30.33
N ILE A 535 -23.07 -4.28 -29.04
CA ILE A 535 -24.46 -4.24 -28.57
C ILE A 535 -24.93 -2.80 -28.69
N ARG A 536 -25.97 -2.60 -29.50
CA ARG A 536 -26.68 -1.35 -29.72
C ARG A 536 -27.92 -1.37 -28.82
N ASP A 537 -27.94 -0.56 -27.77
CA ASP A 537 -29.16 -0.34 -26.98
C ASP A 537 -30.19 0.39 -27.83
N GLN A 538 -31.30 -0.29 -28.12
CA GLN A 538 -32.55 0.36 -28.50
C GLN A 538 -33.40 0.56 -27.25
N SER A 539 -33.49 1.81 -26.81
CA SER A 539 -34.61 2.30 -26.02
C SER A 539 -35.87 2.31 -26.88
N ALA A 540 -36.99 1.83 -26.33
CA ALA A 540 -38.31 2.26 -26.75
C ALA A 540 -39.29 2.07 -25.58
N LEU A 541 -40.00 3.16 -25.28
CA LEU A 541 -41.34 3.30 -24.69
C LEU A 541 -41.90 2.18 -23.79
#